data_AF-A0A8X6PXP7-F1
#
_entry.id   AF-A0A8X6PXP7-F1
#
_cell.length_a   1.000
_cell.length_b   1.000
_cell.length_c   1.000
_cell.angle_alpha   90.00
_cell.angle_beta   90.00
_cell.angle_gamma   90.00
#
_symmetry.space_group_name_H-M   'P 1'
#
loop_
_entity.id
_entity.type
_entity.pdbx_description
1 polymer ?
#
loop_
_entity_poly.entity_id
_entity_poly.type
_entity_poly.pdbx_seq_one_letter_code
_entity_poly.pdbx_strand_id
1 'polypeptide(L)' 'SGEQILNIRKFKISPDPVQLSGKSITLSIDAQLHQDIPAGARMKIKVWKVSSIFGWKIYLPAPCLVSVGW' A
#
# COMPACT_ATOMS: atom_id res chain seq x y z
N SER A 1 -1.15 -20.25 13.93
CA SER A 1 -0.53 -18.97 14.28
C SER A 1 0.67 -18.79 13.36
N GLY A 2 0.83 -17.66 12.67
CA GLY A 2 1.96 -17.42 11.75
C GLY A 2 3.00 -16.52 12.40
N GLU A 3 4.27 -16.91 12.36
CA GLU A 3 5.37 -16.05 12.81
C GLU A 3 5.62 -14.92 11.81
N GLN A 4 5.86 -13.72 12.33
CA GLN A 4 6.19 -12.55 11.53
C GLN A 4 7.69 -12.56 11.21
N ILE A 5 8.04 -12.76 9.94
CA ILE A 5 9.44 -12.83 9.48
C ILE A 5 10.02 -11.47 9.05
N LEU A 6 9.17 -10.46 8.85
CA LEU A 6 9.54 -9.12 8.39
C LEU A 6 8.86 -8.06 9.25
N ASN A 7 9.63 -7.08 9.73
CA ASN A 7 9.15 -5.95 10.49
C ASN A 7 9.37 -4.65 9.72
N ILE A 8 8.31 -3.86 9.51
CA ILE A 8 8.39 -2.58 8.81
C ILE A 8 8.68 -1.50 9.87
N ARG A 9 9.87 -0.89 9.80
CA ARG A 9 10.31 0.14 10.74
C ARG A 9 9.85 1.53 10.32
N LYS A 10 9.95 1.84 9.03
CA LYS A 10 9.49 3.11 8.48
C LYS A 10 8.80 2.88 7.16
N PHE A 11 7.71 3.59 6.97
CA PHE A 11 6.97 3.62 5.72
C PHE A 11 6.64 5.07 5.42
N LYS A 12 7.08 5.56 4.26
CA LYS A 12 6.85 6.94 3.81
C LYS A 12 6.28 6.92 2.40
N ILE A 13 5.26 7.74 2.20
CA ILE A 13 4.68 8.01 0.89
C ILE A 13 4.99 9.47 0.56
N SER A 14 5.39 9.74 -0.69
CA SER A 14 5.63 11.09 -1.19
C SER A 14 5.04 11.23 -2.60
N PRO A 15 4.39 12.36 -2.94
CA PRO A 15 4.13 13.51 -2.07
C PRO A 15 3.05 13.21 -1.01
N ASP A 16 3.07 13.98 0.07
CA ASP A 16 2.04 13.98 1.12
C ASP A 16 1.42 15.39 1.23
N PRO A 17 0.13 15.59 0.89
CA PRO A 17 -0.83 14.58 0.44
C PRO A 17 -0.52 14.06 -0.97
N VAL A 18 -0.87 12.78 -1.20
CA VAL A 18 -0.71 12.14 -2.52
C VAL A 18 -1.58 12.85 -3.55
N GLN A 19 -0.95 13.37 -4.61
CA GLN A 19 -1.66 14.00 -5.70
C GLN A 19 -2.16 12.94 -6.68
N LEU A 20 -3.48 12.76 -6.75
CA LEU A 20 -4.10 11.77 -7.65
C LEU A 20 -3.96 12.12 -9.14
N SER A 21 -3.78 13.40 -9.47
CA SER A 21 -3.43 13.87 -10.81
C SER A 21 -1.92 13.80 -11.10
N GLY A 22 -1.11 13.49 -10.09
CA GLY A 22 0.34 13.38 -10.20
C GLY A 22 0.73 12.10 -10.92
N LYS A 23 1.78 12.19 -11.77
CA LYS A 23 2.25 11.04 -12.55
C LYS A 23 3.09 10.04 -11.75
N SER A 24 3.55 10.42 -10.55
CA SER A 24 4.48 9.60 -9.76
C SER A 24 4.18 9.68 -8.27
N ILE A 25 4.18 8.50 -7.64
CA ILE A 25 4.11 8.33 -6.18
C ILE A 25 5.36 7.56 -5.79
N THR A 26 6.10 8.07 -4.81
CA THR A 26 7.28 7.41 -4.26
C THR A 26 6.90 6.73 -2.96
N LEU A 27 7.10 5.42 -2.91
CA LEU A 27 6.97 4.61 -1.71
C LEU A 27 8.36 4.28 -1.18
N SER A 28 8.64 4.62 0.07
CA SER A 28 9.90 4.29 0.74
C SER A 28 9.61 3.41 1.94
N ILE A 29 10.21 2.22 1.96
CA ILE A 29 10.02 1.22 3.00
C ILE A 29 11.37 0.88 3.62
N ASP A 30 11.48 1.07 4.93
CA ASP A 30 12.58 0.55 5.74
C ASP A 30 12.02 -0.64 6.51
N ALA A 31 12.52 -1.84 6.18
CA ALA A 31 12.07 -3.08 6.79
C ALA A 31 13.26 -3.92 7.23
N GLN A 32 13.09 -4.59 8.36
CA GLN A 32 14.05 -5.54 8.90
C GLN A 32 13.51 -6.95 8.71
N LEU A 33 14.31 -7.81 8.07
CA LEU A 33 14.02 -9.22 7.94
C LEU A 33 14.66 -9.98 9.11
N HIS A 34 13.87 -10.81 9.80
CA HIS A 34 14.32 -11.61 10.94
C HIS A 34 14.58 -13.08 10.56
N GLN A 35 13.99 -13.56 9.46
CA GLN A 35 14.16 -14.89 8.90
C GLN A 35 14.11 -14.83 7.38
N ASP A 36 14.77 -15.75 6.69
CA ASP A 36 14.72 -15.84 5.24
C ASP A 36 13.29 -16.01 4.71
N ILE A 37 13.01 -15.42 3.54
CA ILE A 37 11.70 -15.54 2.90
C ILE A 37 11.56 -16.97 2.35
N PRO A 38 10.60 -17.77 2.84
CA PRO A 38 10.47 -19.16 2.42
C PRO A 38 10.05 -19.27 0.94
N ALA A 39 10.49 -20.35 0.29
CA ALA A 39 10.06 -20.64 -1.07
C ALA A 39 8.53 -20.76 -1.15
N GLY A 40 7.93 -20.10 -2.14
CA GLY A 40 6.48 -20.08 -2.33
C GLY A 40 5.72 -19.05 -1.49
N ALA A 41 6.42 -18.13 -0.80
CA ALA A 41 5.79 -16.99 -0.14
C ALA A 41 4.85 -16.22 -1.08
N ARG A 42 3.64 -15.90 -0.60
CA ARG A 42 2.61 -15.17 -1.37
C ARG A 42 2.33 -13.82 -0.74
N MET A 43 2.27 -12.79 -1.57
CA MET A 43 1.83 -11.47 -1.14
C MET A 43 0.31 -11.37 -1.28
N LYS A 44 -0.38 -10.94 -0.21
CA LYS A 44 -1.82 -10.65 -0.24
C LYS A 44 -2.03 -9.18 0.08
N ILE A 45 -2.54 -8.43 -0.89
CA ILE A 45 -2.81 -6.99 -0.76
C ILE A 45 -4.32 -6.78 -0.63
N LYS A 46 -4.74 -5.95 0.33
CA LYS A 46 -6.12 -5.48 0.44
C LYS A 46 -6.13 -3.96 0.28
N VAL A 47 -6.87 -3.46 -0.71
CA VAL A 47 -6.97 -2.04 -1.01
C VAL A 47 -8.38 -1.56 -0.66
N TRP A 48 -8.46 -0.41 0.01
CA TRP A 48 -9.71 0.21 0.43
C TRP A 48 -9.78 1.62 -0.16
N LYS A 49 -10.94 2.00 -0.68
CA LYS A 49 -11.20 3.33 -1.25
C LYS A 49 -12.29 4.01 -0.44
N VAL A 50 -11.98 5.20 0.09
CA VAL A 50 -12.99 6.06 0.72
C VAL A 50 -13.88 6.64 -0.38
N SER A 51 -15.17 6.31 -0.33
CA SER A 51 -16.17 6.73 -1.30
C SER A 51 -17.18 7.75 -0.75
N SER A 52 -17.19 7.98 0.56
CA SER A 52 -18.08 8.93 1.22
C SER A 52 -17.45 9.49 2.49
N ILE A 53 -17.54 10.81 2.69
CA ILE A 53 -17.18 11.49 3.95
C ILE A 53 -18.37 12.38 4.33
N PHE A 54 -18.90 12.25 5.54
CA PHE A 54 -20.07 13.00 6.05
C PHE A 54 -21.30 13.00 5.10
N GLY A 55 -21.55 11.89 4.40
CA GLY A 55 -22.70 11.74 3.49
C GLY A 55 -22.46 12.28 2.07
N TRP A 56 -21.32 12.92 1.80
CA TRP A 56 -20.93 13.39 0.47
C TRP A 56 -20.14 12.31 -0.26
N LYS A 57 -20.64 11.86 -1.42
CA LYS A 57 -19.94 10.90 -2.27
C LYS A 57 -18.69 11.55 -2.87
N ILE A 58 -17.53 10.93 -2.66
CA ILE A 58 -16.25 11.38 -3.22
C ILE A 58 -15.82 10.41 -4.30
N TYR A 59 -15.61 10.92 -5.52
CA TYR A 59 -15.07 10.14 -6.62
C TYR A 59 -13.56 10.35 -6.72
N LEU A 60 -12.79 9.45 -6.13
CA LEU A 60 -11.34 9.39 -6.30
C LEU A 60 -10.99 8.25 -7.26
N PRO A 61 -10.35 8.49 -8.41
CA PRO A 61 -9.91 7.38 -9.27
C PRO A 61 -9.04 6.42 -8.47
N ALA A 62 -9.23 5.11 -8.65
CA ALA A 62 -8.40 4.13 -7.97
C ALA A 62 -6.96 4.30 -8.47
N PRO A 63 -5.97 4.49 -7.59
CA PRO A 63 -4.61 4.68 -8.04
C PRO A 63 -4.09 3.33 -8.57
N CYS A 64 -3.62 3.32 -9.83
CA CYS A 64 -3.06 2.14 -10.52
C CYS A 64 -1.67 1.76 -9.99
N LEU A 65 -1.52 1.63 -8.67
CA LEU A 65 -0.22 1.48 -8.00
C LEU A 65 0.35 0.05 -8.07
N VAL A 66 -0.48 -0.92 -8.44
CA VAL A 66 -0.13 -2.32 -8.65
C VAL A 66 -1.27 -2.94 -9.46
N SER A 67 -1.05 -4.08 -10.13
CA SER A 67 -2.05 -4.87 -10.88
C SER A 67 -3.14 -5.48 -9.97
N VAL A 68 -3.66 -4.69 -9.03
CA VAL A 68 -4.76 -5.01 -8.13
C VAL A 68 -6.02 -4.48 -8.79
N GLY A 69 -6.46 -5.16 -9.85
CA GLY A 69 -7.68 -4.81 -10.57
C GLY A 69 -7.62 -5.21 -12.05
N TRP A 70 -7.95 -6.48 -12.31
CA TRP A 70 -8.90 -6.81 -13.36
C TRP A 70 -10.19 -7.25 -12.67
#